data_AF-A0A0F9SEX4-F1
#
_entry.id   AF-A0A0F9SEX4-F1
#
_cell.length_a   1.000
_cell.length_b   1.000
_cell.length_c   1.000
_cell.angle_alpha   90.00
_cell.angle_beta   90.00
_cell.angle_gamma   90.00
#
_symmetry.space_group_name_H-M   'P 1'
#
loop_
_entity.id
_entity.type
_entity.pdbx_description
1 polymer ?
#
loop_
_entity_poly.entity_id
_entity_poly.type
_entity_poly.pdbx_seq_one_letter_code
_entity_poly.pdbx_strand_id
1 'polypeptide(L)' 'MPIPKGGRVRVKTTKTGKKVRLTFTRGGKVTEAKRLKK' A
#
# COMPACT_ATOMS: atom_id res chain seq x y z
N MET A 1 -2.50 5.13 -10.90
CA MET A 1 -1.14 5.67 -11.00
C MET A 1 -0.15 4.54 -11.03
N PRO A 2 0.88 4.60 -11.89
CA PRO A 2 1.93 3.59 -11.97
C PRO A 2 2.74 3.59 -10.67
N ILE A 3 3.07 2.40 -10.18
CA ILE A 3 3.89 2.21 -8.98
C ILE A 3 5.32 2.65 -9.35
N PRO A 4 5.98 3.53 -8.57
CA PRO A 4 7.34 3.95 -8.86
C PRO A 4 8.25 2.71 -8.94
N LYS A 5 9.02 2.57 -10.02
CA LYS A 5 9.93 1.44 -10.26
C LYS A 5 10.90 1.34 -9.07
N GLY A 6 10.75 0.28 -8.26
CA GLY A 6 11.53 0.04 -7.04
C GLY A 6 10.79 0.24 -5.72
N GLY A 7 9.51 0.63 -5.73
CA GLY A 7 8.67 0.67 -4.55
C GLY A 7 8.16 -0.72 -4.14
N ARG A 8 8.15 -1.03 -2.83
CA ARG A 8 7.53 -2.25 -2.31
C ARG A 8 6.05 -2.02 -2.09
N VAL A 9 5.23 -3.03 -2.36
CA VAL A 9 3.78 -2.98 -2.13
C VAL A 9 3.42 -4.05 -1.09
N ARG A 10 2.61 -3.68 -0.09
CA ARG A 10 2.08 -4.61 0.91
C ARG A 10 0.59 -4.41 1.06
N VAL A 11 -0.19 -5.48 0.91
CA VAL A 11 -1.61 -5.47 1.26
C VAL A 11 -1.75 -5.87 2.72
N LYS A 12 -2.47 -5.08 3.52
CA LYS A 12 -2.81 -5.38 4.90
C LYS A 12 -4.32 -5.34 5.09
N THR A 13 -4.82 -6.20 5.96
CA THR A 13 -6.19 -6.15 6.44
C THR A 13 -6.22 -5.32 7.72
N THR A 14 -7.08 -4.31 7.78
CA THR A 14 -7.27 -3.51 9.00
C THR A 14 -8.06 -4.30 10.03
N LYS A 15 -8.04 -3.86 11.30
CA LYS A 15 -8.87 -4.44 12.38
C LYS A 15 -10.36 -4.48 12.02
N THR A 16 -10.81 -3.59 11.14
CA THR A 16 -12.18 -3.49 10.63
C THR A 16 -12.46 -4.38 9.40
N GLY A 17 -11.56 -5.33 9.08
CA GLY A 17 -11.71 -6.26 7.96
C GLY A 17 -11.50 -5.64 6.57
N LYS A 18 -11.11 -4.36 6.48
CA LYS A 18 -10.92 -3.67 5.21
C LYS A 18 -9.52 -3.96 4.66
N LYS A 19 -9.41 -4.28 3.37
CA LYS A 19 -8.11 -4.44 2.71
C LYS A 19 -7.57 -3.08 2.28
N VAL A 20 -6.34 -2.79 2.68
CA VAL A 20 -5.61 -1.57 2.32
C VAL A 20 -4.30 -1.98 1.67
N ARG A 21 -4.01 -1.38 0.52
CA ARG A 21 -2.74 -1.52 -0.18
C ARG A 21 -1.82 -0.37 0.25
N LEU A 22 -0.70 -0.71 0.85
CA LEU A 22 0.36 0.22 1.23
C LEU A 22 1.48 0.16 0.17
N THR A 23 1.87 1.31 -0.35
CA THR A 23 3.02 1.48 -1.22
C THR A 23 4.14 2.14 -0.43
N PHE A 24 5.33 1.55 -0.50
CA PHE A 24 6.53 2.00 0.20
C PHE A 24 7.56 2.50 -0.80
N THR A 25 8.28 3.55 -0.42
CA THR A 25 9.53 3.96 -1.07
C THR A 25 10.65 2.96 -0.83
N ARG A 26 11.72 3.08 -1.61
CA ARG A 26 12.98 2.33 -1.40
C ARG A 26 13.58 2.54 0.01
N GLY A 27 13.27 3.66 0.68
CA GLY A 27 13.66 3.95 2.06
C GLY A 27 12.68 3.45 3.14
N GLY A 28 11.69 2.61 2.79
CA GLY A 28 10.78 2.00 3.76
C GLY A 28 9.67 2.92 4.30
N LYS A 29 9.60 4.18 3.86
CA LYS A 29 8.49 5.10 4.19
C LYS A 29 7.27 4.79 3.33
N VAL A 30 6.08 4.78 3.94
CA VAL A 30 4.80 4.65 3.22
C VAL A 30 4.56 5.93 2.44
N THR A 31 4.38 5.82 1.13
CA THR A 31 4.04 6.96 0.27
C THR A 31 2.57 7.04 -0.05
N GLU A 32 1.90 5.90 -0.15
CA GLU A 32 0.51 5.86 -0.59
C GLU A 32 -0.22 4.70 0.08
N ALA A 33 -1.43 4.98 0.59
CA ALA A 33 -2.31 3.97 1.14
C ALA A 33 -3.63 4.01 0.37
N LYS A 34 -3.85 3.02 -0.51
CA LYS A 34 -5.09 2.90 -1.29
C LYS A 34 -5.99 1.84 -0.67
N ARG A 35 -7.23 2.23 -0.34
CA ARG A 35 -8.26 1.27 0.06
C ARG A 35 -8.65 0.42 -1.15
N LEU A 36 -8.63 -0.90 -0.98
CA LEU A 36 -9.20 -1.82 -1.94
C LEU A 36 -10.70 -1.92 -1.59
N LYS A 37 -11.54 -1.25 -2.39
CA LYS A 37 -12.98 -1.56 -2.36
C LYS A 37 -13.14 -2.98 -2.91
N LYS A 38 -14.03 -3.73 -2.27
CA LYS A 38 -14.39 -5.08 -2.69
C LYS A 38 -15.11 -5.02 -4.03
#